data_AF-A0AAD6JE25-F1
#
_entry.id   AF-A0AAD6JE25-F1
#
_cell.length_a   1.000
_cell.length_b   1.000
_cell.length_c   1.000
_cell.angle_alpha   90.00
_cell.angle_beta   90.00
_cell.angle_gamma   90.00
#
_symmetry.space_group_name_H-M   'P 1'
#
loop_
_entity.id
_entity.type
_entity.pdbx_description
1 polymer ?
#
loop_
_entity_poly.entity_id
_entity_poly.type
_entity_poly.pdbx_seq_one_letter_code
_entity_poly.pdbx_strand_id
1 'polypeptide(L)'
;MEDAEQEGFERFLKWAANLGISDCPTNRFSSALKTPTSCLGHSLTVSHFPDAGGRGLAAVRDIKKGELVLRVPKSVLITRDSLLKDEKLCSFVNNSTYSSLSPTQILTVCLLYEMGKGKSSWWYPYLMHLPRSYDVLASFSG
;
A
#
# COMPACT_ATOMS: atom_id res chain seq x y z
N MET A 1 -4.84 20.97 -9.97
CA MET A 1 -3.91 19.82 -9.90
C MET A 1 -3.98 19.20 -8.52
N GLU A 2 -3.94 20.01 -7.46
CA GLU A 2 -4.14 19.60 -6.06
C GLU A 2 -5.47 18.89 -5.81
N ASP A 3 -6.59 19.40 -6.37
CA ASP A 3 -7.91 18.77 -6.19
C ASP A 3 -7.98 17.34 -6.75
N ALA A 4 -7.29 17.08 -7.86
CA ALA A 4 -7.28 15.76 -8.50
C ALA A 4 -6.41 14.75 -7.74
N GLU A 5 -5.32 15.22 -7.13
CA GLU A 5 -4.48 14.40 -6.25
C GLU A 5 -5.21 14.07 -4.94
N GLN A 6 -5.93 15.05 -4.37
CA GLN A 6 -6.77 14.86 -3.20
C GLN A 6 -7.91 13.86 -3.46
N GLU A 7 -8.62 13.99 -4.59
CA GLU A 7 -9.67 13.04 -4.98
C GLU A 7 -9.10 11.62 -5.21
N GLY A 8 -7.92 11.52 -5.82
CA GLY A 8 -7.21 10.25 -5.99
C GLY A 8 -6.86 9.58 -4.65
N PHE A 9 -6.47 10.39 -3.67
CA PHE A 9 -6.12 9.93 -2.34
C PHE A 9 -7.34 9.45 -1.53
N GLU A 10 -8.45 10.18 -1.59
CA GLU A 10 -9.71 9.77 -0.97
C GLU A 10 -10.22 8.43 -1.53
N ARG A 11 -10.11 8.25 -2.86
CA ARG A 11 -10.42 6.98 -3.52
C ARG A 11 -9.51 5.85 -3.02
N PHE A 12 -8.23 6.13 -2.76
CA PHE A 12 -7.31 5.15 -2.17
C PHE A 12 -7.69 4.76 -0.74
N LEU A 13 -8.03 5.72 0.12
CA LEU A 13 -8.46 5.44 1.50
C LEU A 13 -9.76 4.62 1.53
N LYS A 14 -10.70 4.92 0.64
CA LYS A 14 -11.93 4.14 0.47
C LYS A 14 -11.66 2.73 -0.04
N TRP A 15 -10.77 2.58 -1.03
CA TRP A 15 -10.32 1.27 -1.53
C TRP A 15 -9.73 0.43 -0.40
N ALA A 16 -8.79 0.99 0.38
CA ALA A 16 -8.19 0.33 1.53
C ALA A 16 -9.23 -0.10 2.57
N ALA A 17 -10.23 0.74 2.83
CA ALA A 17 -11.30 0.45 3.78
C ALA A 17 -12.17 -0.73 3.34
N ASN A 18 -12.50 -0.80 2.05
CA ASN A 18 -13.25 -1.92 1.47
C ASN A 18 -12.49 -3.25 1.55
N LEU A 19 -11.16 -3.19 1.63
CA LEU A 19 -10.31 -4.36 1.85
C LEU A 19 -10.19 -4.76 3.33
N GLY A 20 -10.85 -4.05 4.24
CA GLY A 20 -10.83 -4.32 5.68
C GLY A 20 -9.66 -3.69 6.43
N ILE A 21 -8.90 -2.80 5.79
CA ILE A 21 -7.90 -1.98 6.48
C ILE A 21 -8.63 -0.97 7.36
N SER A 22 -8.23 -0.85 8.62
CA SER A 22 -8.84 0.12 9.53
C SER A 22 -7.95 0.49 10.71
N ASP A 23 -7.99 1.75 11.10
CA ASP A 23 -7.41 2.28 12.35
C ASP A 23 -8.36 2.20 13.56
N CYS A 24 -9.53 1.59 13.38
CA CYS A 24 -10.54 1.45 14.42
C CYS A 24 -10.36 0.12 15.17
N PRO A 25 -10.25 0.14 16.52
CA PRO A 25 -10.01 -1.06 17.31
C PRO A 25 -11.21 -2.01 17.32
N THR A 26 -12.43 -1.48 17.15
CA THR A 26 -13.64 -2.29 17.11
C THR A 26 -13.89 -2.85 15.71
N ASN A 27 -14.39 -4.08 15.67
CA ASN A 27 -14.75 -4.73 14.42
C ASN A 27 -16.10 -4.16 13.94
N ARG A 28 -16.08 -3.08 13.14
CA ARG A 28 -17.29 -2.43 12.59
C ARG A 28 -18.17 -3.32 11.70
N PHE A 29 -17.80 -4.59 11.52
CA PHE A 29 -18.60 -5.55 10.75
C PHE A 29 -19.92 -5.96 11.44
N SER A 30 -20.20 -5.54 12.68
CA SER A 30 -21.47 -5.88 13.37
C SER A 30 -22.61 -4.86 13.17
N SER A 31 -22.36 -3.65 12.66
CA SER A 31 -23.43 -2.68 12.39
C SER A 31 -23.75 -2.67 10.91
N ALA A 32 -24.92 -3.21 10.57
CA ALA A 32 -25.48 -3.24 9.23
C ALA A 32 -25.49 -1.83 8.56
N LEU A 33 -25.23 -1.81 7.24
CA LEU A 33 -25.59 -0.78 6.24
C LEU A 33 -24.65 0.37 5.83
N LYS A 34 -23.42 0.54 6.34
CA LYS A 34 -22.53 1.61 5.78
C LYS A 34 -21.22 1.06 5.23
N THR A 35 -21.02 1.22 3.92
CA THR A 35 -19.71 1.05 3.29
C THR A 35 -18.74 2.02 3.95
N PRO A 36 -17.55 1.56 4.38
CA PRO A 36 -16.61 2.44 5.06
C PRO A 36 -16.11 3.50 4.06
N THR A 37 -16.23 4.76 4.45
CA THR A 37 -15.83 5.90 3.61
C THR A 37 -14.32 6.11 3.58
N SER A 38 -13.61 5.64 4.61
CA SER A 38 -12.15 5.73 4.77
C SER A 38 -11.65 4.64 5.73
N CYS A 39 -10.41 4.18 5.54
CA CYS A 39 -9.73 3.26 6.44
C CYS A 39 -9.08 3.96 7.65
N LEU A 40 -8.95 5.29 7.58
CA LEU A 40 -8.35 6.16 8.58
C LEU A 40 -9.36 7.22 9.07
N GLY A 41 -9.10 7.81 10.23
CA GLY A 41 -9.85 8.93 10.80
C GLY A 41 -10.39 8.66 12.21
N HIS A 42 -10.21 7.45 12.76
CA HIS A 42 -10.57 7.15 14.15
C HIS A 42 -9.41 7.37 15.12
N SER A 43 -8.23 6.87 14.77
CA SER A 43 -7.00 6.96 15.57
C SER A 43 -5.93 7.72 14.82
N LEU A 44 -5.86 7.54 13.50
CA LEU A 44 -4.79 8.03 12.66
C LEU A 44 -5.37 8.85 11.49
N THR A 45 -4.61 9.83 11.04
CA THR A 45 -4.84 10.53 9.76
C THR A 45 -3.52 10.58 8.98
N VAL A 46 -3.61 10.77 7.68
CA VAL A 46 -2.41 11.01 6.85
C VAL A 46 -2.02 12.47 7.01
N SER A 47 -0.72 12.73 7.15
CA SER A 47 -0.16 14.07 7.30
C SER A 47 1.20 14.18 6.62
N HIS A 48 1.66 15.40 6.39
CA HIS A 48 2.96 15.66 5.77
C HIS A 48 3.93 16.26 6.79
N PHE A 49 5.08 15.61 6.94
CA PHE A 49 6.16 15.95 7.86
C PHE A 49 7.44 16.19 7.05
N PRO A 50 7.69 17.43 6.57
CA PRO A 50 8.80 17.71 5.66
C PRO A 50 10.16 17.32 6.27
N ASP A 51 10.33 17.56 7.57
CA ASP A 51 11.57 17.27 8.29
C ASP A 51 11.72 15.79 8.70
N ALA A 52 10.71 14.95 8.41
CA ALA A 52 10.68 13.53 8.78
C ALA A 52 10.38 12.62 7.59
N GLY A 53 10.82 12.99 6.38
CA GLY A 53 10.70 12.16 5.18
C GLY A 53 9.37 12.27 4.44
N GLY A 54 8.60 13.33 4.69
CA GLY A 54 7.39 13.66 3.93
C GLY A 54 6.13 13.03 4.51
N ARG A 55 5.36 12.31 3.69
CA ARG A 55 4.03 11.80 4.07
C ARG A 55 4.13 10.70 5.14
N GLY A 56 3.41 10.87 6.24
CA GLY A 56 3.32 9.93 7.35
C GLY A 56 1.91 9.86 7.95
N LEU A 57 1.82 9.30 9.17
CA LEU A 57 0.57 9.18 9.93
C LEU A 57 0.66 10.01 11.21
N ALA A 58 -0.36 10.82 11.47
CA ALA A 58 -0.54 11.57 12.71
C ALA A 58 -1.66 10.97 13.55
N ALA A 59 -1.54 11.04 14.87
CA ALA A 59 -2.64 10.69 15.77
C ALA A 59 -3.68 11.82 15.79
N VAL A 60 -4.98 11.48 15.69
CA VAL A 60 -6.09 12.44 15.81
C VAL A 60 -6.76 12.42 17.19
N ARG A 61 -6.27 11.55 18.06
CA ARG A 61 -6.68 11.39 19.46
C ARG A 61 -5.53 10.80 20.26
N ASP A 62 -5.66 10.79 21.58
CA ASP A 62 -4.72 10.09 22.43
C ASP A 62 -4.74 8.58 22.16
N ILE A 63 -3.55 8.00 22.01
CA ILE A 63 -3.33 6.57 21.78
C ILE A 63 -2.54 6.01 22.96
N LYS A 64 -3.04 4.95 23.58
CA LYS A 64 -2.37 4.31 24.73
C LYS A 64 -1.35 3.27 24.26
N LYS A 65 -0.30 3.07 25.05
CA LYS A 65 0.67 2.00 24.82
C LYS A 65 -0.04 0.64 24.78
N GLY A 66 0.21 -0.14 23.73
CA GLY A 66 -0.40 -1.47 23.51
C GLY A 66 -1.76 -1.44 22.81
N GLU A 67 -2.28 -0.27 22.46
CA GLU A 67 -3.52 -0.13 21.70
C GLU A 67 -3.35 -0.49 20.22
N LEU A 68 -4.36 -1.11 19.61
CA LEU A 68 -4.38 -1.38 18.17
C LEU A 68 -4.62 -0.07 17.40
N VAL A 69 -3.59 0.40 16.69
CA VAL A 69 -3.65 1.65 15.92
C VAL A 69 -4.00 1.47 14.45
N LEU A 70 -3.69 0.30 13.87
CA LEU A 70 -3.93 0.00 12.46
C LEU A 70 -3.99 -1.52 12.26
N ARG A 71 -5.03 -1.99 11.57
CA ARG A 71 -5.20 -3.37 11.13
C ARG A 71 -5.07 -3.44 9.63
N VAL A 72 -4.24 -4.36 9.14
CA VAL A 72 -4.07 -4.66 7.71
C VAL A 72 -4.26 -6.17 7.51
N PRO A 73 -5.29 -6.61 6.77
CA PRO A 73 -5.48 -8.04 6.49
C PRO A 73 -4.33 -8.62 5.67
N LYS A 74 -3.90 -9.86 5.98
CA LYS A 74 -2.79 -10.50 5.24
C LYS A 74 -3.08 -10.69 3.75
N SER A 75 -4.35 -10.83 3.39
CA SER A 75 -4.81 -11.01 2.00
C SER A 75 -4.52 -9.82 1.09
N VAL A 76 -4.26 -8.63 1.65
CA VAL A 76 -4.05 -7.41 0.88
C VAL A 76 -2.57 -7.09 0.65
N LEU A 77 -1.69 -7.80 1.36
CA LEU A 77 -0.25 -7.56 1.30
C LEU A 77 0.29 -7.97 -0.07
N ILE A 78 1.24 -7.17 -0.57
CA ILE A 78 2.05 -7.55 -1.73
C ILE A 78 3.14 -8.50 -1.22
N THR A 79 2.97 -9.78 -1.52
CA THR A 79 3.93 -10.85 -1.23
C THR A 79 4.27 -11.59 -2.51
N ARG A 80 5.38 -12.36 -2.49
CA ARG A 80 5.70 -13.29 -3.57
C ARG A 80 4.48 -14.15 -3.94
N ASP A 81 3.85 -14.79 -2.96
CA ASP A 81 2.71 -15.66 -3.20
C ASP A 81 1.50 -14.93 -3.80
N SER A 82 1.27 -13.67 -3.41
CA SER A 82 0.20 -12.86 -3.99
C SER A 82 0.46 -12.50 -5.46
N LEU A 83 1.73 -12.26 -5.82
CA LEU A 83 2.17 -11.87 -7.15
C LEU A 83 2.23 -13.08 -8.10
N LEU A 84 2.68 -14.23 -7.62
CA LEU A 84 2.77 -15.47 -8.40
C LEU A 84 1.40 -16.11 -8.70
N LYS A 85 0.29 -15.48 -8.30
CA LYS A 85 -1.05 -15.83 -8.81
C LYS A 85 -1.22 -15.47 -10.28
N ASP A 86 -0.44 -14.52 -10.79
CA ASP A 86 -0.38 -14.21 -12.22
C ASP A 86 0.46 -15.28 -12.92
N GLU A 87 -0.17 -16.04 -13.83
CA GLU A 87 0.47 -17.19 -14.50
C GLU A 87 1.69 -16.79 -15.33
N LYS A 88 1.68 -15.60 -15.95
CA LYS A 88 2.81 -15.11 -16.76
C LYS A 88 4.01 -14.83 -15.86
N LEU A 89 3.76 -14.15 -14.74
CA LEU A 89 4.79 -13.85 -13.76
C LEU A 89 5.32 -15.12 -13.07
N CYS A 90 4.43 -16.05 -12.74
CA CYS A 90 4.77 -17.34 -12.16
C CYS A 90 5.68 -18.15 -13.08
N SER A 91 5.32 -18.24 -14.36
CA SER A 91 6.12 -18.95 -15.37
C SER A 91 7.50 -18.32 -15.56
N PHE A 92 7.59 -16.99 -15.51
CA PHE A 92 8.86 -16.27 -15.60
C PHE A 92 9.74 -16.54 -14.38
N VAL A 93 9.21 -16.39 -13.16
CA VAL A 93 9.99 -16.55 -11.91
C VAL A 93 10.46 -17.99 -11.70
N ASN A 94 9.68 -18.98 -12.15
CA ASN A 94 10.04 -20.40 -12.02
C ASN A 94 10.92 -20.91 -13.18
N ASN A 95 11.24 -20.08 -14.17
CA ASN A 95 12.13 -20.46 -15.25
C ASN A 95 13.58 -20.56 -14.74
N SER A 96 14.21 -21.72 -14.95
CA SER A 96 15.58 -22.03 -14.51
C SER A 96 16.65 -21.07 -15.05
N THR A 97 16.35 -20.34 -16.13
CA THR A 97 17.19 -19.29 -16.71
C THR A 97 17.49 -18.15 -15.71
N TYR A 98 16.59 -17.89 -14.76
CA TYR A 98 16.72 -16.79 -13.79
C TYR A 98 17.06 -17.28 -12.37
N SER A 99 17.57 -18.50 -12.23
CA SER A 99 17.94 -19.12 -10.96
C SER A 99 19.05 -18.38 -10.18
N SER A 100 19.78 -17.47 -10.85
CA SER A 100 20.81 -16.63 -10.23
C SER A 100 20.28 -15.38 -9.54
N LEU A 101 18.98 -15.04 -9.68
CA LEU A 101 18.41 -13.86 -9.05
C LEU A 101 18.16 -14.08 -7.56
N SER A 102 18.57 -13.09 -6.75
CA SER A 102 18.24 -13.06 -5.33
C SER A 102 16.74 -12.88 -5.09
N PRO A 103 16.21 -13.27 -3.90
CA PRO A 103 14.81 -13.04 -3.56
C PRO A 103 14.37 -11.58 -3.69
N THR A 104 15.24 -10.62 -3.35
CA THR A 104 14.96 -9.19 -3.49
C THR A 104 14.85 -8.78 -4.96
N GLN A 105 15.76 -9.24 -5.83
CA GLN A 105 15.69 -8.95 -7.27
C GLN A 105 14.42 -9.54 -7.90
N ILE A 106 14.04 -10.76 -7.51
CA ILE A 106 12.78 -11.37 -7.96
C ILE A 106 11.60 -10.50 -7.53
N LEU A 107 11.54 -10.07 -6.26
CA LEU A 107 10.47 -9.19 -5.78
C LEU A 107 10.44 -7.86 -6.54
N THR A 108 11.60 -7.26 -6.82
CA THR A 108 11.71 -6.03 -7.63
C THR A 108 11.12 -6.24 -9.03
N VAL A 109 11.46 -7.34 -9.72
CA VAL A 109 10.90 -7.65 -11.04
C VAL A 109 9.38 -7.84 -10.96
N CYS A 110 8.88 -8.56 -9.95
CA CYS A 110 7.44 -8.74 -9.75
C CYS A 110 6.72 -7.42 -9.50
N LEU A 111 7.31 -6.51 -8.70
CA LEU A 111 6.77 -5.17 -8.48
C LEU A 111 6.75 -4.34 -9.76
N LEU A 112 7.83 -4.35 -10.55
CA LEU A 112 7.89 -3.65 -11.83
C LEU A 112 6.84 -4.17 -12.82
N TYR A 113 6.63 -5.49 -12.87
CA TYR A 113 5.59 -6.11 -13.68
C TYR A 113 4.19 -5.64 -13.25
N GLU A 114 3.88 -5.63 -11.95
CA GLU A 114 2.62 -5.10 -11.43
C GLU A 114 2.43 -3.61 -11.74
N MET A 115 3.47 -2.80 -11.61
CA MET A 115 3.43 -1.38 -11.99
C MET A 115 3.16 -1.20 -13.48
N GLY A 116 3.78 -2.03 -14.33
CA GLY A 116 3.58 -2.03 -15.79
C GLY A 116 2.16 -2.38 -16.23
N LYS A 117 1.40 -3.12 -15.42
CA LYS A 117 -0.03 -3.38 -15.67
C LYS A 117 -0.91 -2.13 -15.55
N GLY A 118 -0.43 -1.07 -14.90
CA GLY A 118 -1.19 0.16 -14.71
C GLY A 118 -2.56 -0.11 -14.08
N LYS A 119 -3.61 0.50 -14.63
CA LYS A 119 -5.00 0.41 -14.10
C LYS A 119 -5.57 -1.01 -14.06
N SER A 120 -4.96 -1.98 -14.74
CA SER A 120 -5.37 -3.39 -14.68
C SER A 120 -4.80 -4.14 -13.47
N SER A 121 -3.82 -3.56 -12.76
CA SER A 121 -3.33 -4.12 -11.50
C SER A 121 -4.34 -3.91 -10.38
N TRP A 122 -4.59 -4.96 -9.60
CA TRP A 122 -5.40 -4.87 -8.38
C TRP A 122 -4.78 -3.91 -7.35
N TRP A 123 -3.46 -3.83 -7.30
CA TRP A 123 -2.70 -2.93 -6.41
C TRP A 123 -2.52 -1.52 -6.99
N TYR A 124 -3.09 -1.21 -8.17
CA TYR A 124 -2.92 0.10 -8.79
C TYR A 124 -3.22 1.29 -7.85
N PRO A 125 -4.29 1.28 -7.03
CA PRO A 125 -4.55 2.37 -6.09
C PRO A 125 -3.41 2.57 -5.07
N TYR A 126 -2.73 1.50 -4.65
CA TYR A 126 -1.57 1.60 -3.77
C TYR A 126 -0.31 2.05 -4.53
N LEU A 127 -0.03 1.45 -5.68
CA LEU A 127 1.19 1.70 -6.47
C LEU A 127 1.28 3.17 -6.94
N MET A 128 0.16 3.80 -7.29
CA MET A 128 0.13 5.22 -7.69
C MET A 128 0.48 6.18 -6.55
N HIS A 129 0.40 5.72 -5.30
CA HIS A 129 0.74 6.52 -4.13
C HIS A 129 2.16 6.24 -3.62
N LEU A 130 2.96 5.40 -4.29
CA LEU A 130 4.38 5.26 -3.94
C LEU A 130 5.14 6.57 -4.17
N PRO A 131 6.20 6.85 -3.37
CA PRO A 131 7.10 7.97 -3.63
C PRO A 131 7.63 7.95 -5.06
N ARG A 132 7.69 9.13 -5.70
CA ARG A 132 8.26 9.29 -7.05
C ARG A 132 9.79 9.30 -7.05
N SER A 133 10.37 9.65 -5.92
CA SER A 133 11.81 9.66 -5.68
C SER A 133 12.10 9.11 -4.30
N TYR A 134 13.31 8.62 -4.11
CA TYR A 134 13.84 8.17 -2.84
C TYR A 134 15.22 8.80 -2.65
N ASP A 135 15.53 9.22 -1.42
CA ASP A 135 16.84 9.75 -1.05
C ASP A 135 17.79 8.59 -0.71
N VAL A 136 18.14 7.81 -1.74
CA VAL A 136 19.11 6.72 -1.67
C VAL A 136 20.37 7.11 -2.40
N LEU A 137 21.53 6.57 -2.03
CA LEU A 137 22.81 6.92 -2.70
C LEU A 137 22.76 6.72 -4.22
N ALA A 138 21.97 5.76 -4.70
CA ALA A 138 21.80 5.49 -6.12
C ALA A 138 21.06 6.61 -6.90
N SER A 139 20.34 7.52 -6.23
CA SER A 139 19.65 8.65 -6.86
C SER A 139 20.46 9.94 -6.86
N PHE A 140 21.65 9.95 -6.27
CA PHE A 140 22.49 11.14 -6.19
C PHE A 140 23.26 11.29 -7.50
N SER A 141 22.95 12.34 -8.27
CA SER A 141 23.80 12.74 -9.38
C SER A 141 25.06 13.41 -8.84
N GLY A 142 26.23 12.87 -9.19
CA GLY A 142 27.53 13.50 -8.95
C GLY A 142 27.82 14.65 -9.91
#